data_AF-A0A960XL06-F1
#
_entry.id   AF-A0A960XL06-F1
#
_cell.length_a   1.000
_cell.length_b   1.000
_cell.length_c   1.000
_cell.angle_alpha   90.00
_cell.angle_beta   90.00
_cell.angle_gamma   90.00
#
_symmetry.space_group_name_H-M   'P 1'
#
loop_
_entity.id
_entity.type
_entity.pdbx_description
1 polymer ?
#
loop_
_entity_poly.entity_id
_entity_poly.type
_entity_poly.pdbx_seq_one_letter_code
_entity_poly.pdbx_strand_id
1 'polypeptide(L)'
;MVTRPAQTRRGLPGLAYARALIVALIALTSLRAHAQDSAINYGKGVPFAVRLMTERSLKYLAANQKDDGSWPGQENGPGITGICVMAFMASGEDPDFGPYAGNLRRAVQSIILNQDPKTGHIAGPGHGPMYHHGLAMLALSEAYGVVNERLLWEGSPVPEVERRSLGKALELAVRCALTAQQQNPWGAWRYSPDSRDA
;
A
#
# COMPACT_ATOMS: atom_id res chain seq x y z
N MET A 1 17.32 73.03 -56.00
CA MET A 1 17.22 72.70 -54.56
C MET A 1 16.45 71.39 -54.47
N VAL A 2 17.13 70.30 -54.13
CA VAL A 2 16.71 68.91 -54.38
C VAL A 2 15.74 68.42 -53.31
N THR A 3 14.59 67.88 -53.72
CA THR A 3 13.58 67.23 -52.88
C THR A 3 14.01 65.80 -52.54
N ARG A 4 13.97 65.42 -51.25
CA ARG A 4 14.25 64.04 -50.79
C ARG A 4 12.99 63.16 -50.93
N PRO A 5 13.11 61.89 -51.37
CA PRO A 5 11.97 60.99 -51.46
C PRO A 5 11.64 60.31 -50.12
N ALA A 6 10.37 59.99 -49.94
CA ALA A 6 9.81 59.33 -48.77
C ALA A 6 10.20 57.84 -48.68
N GLN A 7 10.70 57.40 -47.52
CA GLN A 7 10.95 56.00 -47.21
C GLN A 7 9.64 55.28 -46.87
N THR A 8 9.23 54.34 -47.71
CA THR A 8 8.16 53.37 -47.43
C THR A 8 8.71 52.27 -46.52
N ARG A 9 8.17 52.13 -45.30
CA ARG A 9 8.48 51.04 -44.38
C ARG A 9 7.97 49.71 -44.97
N ARG A 10 8.86 48.93 -45.58
CA ARG A 10 8.60 47.52 -45.94
C ARG A 10 8.56 46.69 -44.65
N GLY A 11 7.38 46.20 -44.27
CA GLY A 11 7.23 45.22 -43.20
C GLY A 11 8.01 43.94 -43.53
N LEU A 12 8.86 43.50 -42.60
CA LEU A 12 9.73 42.34 -42.76
C LEU A 12 8.88 41.05 -42.93
N PRO A 13 9.01 40.30 -44.03
CA PRO A 13 8.19 39.11 -44.30
C PRO A 13 8.49 37.93 -43.34
N GLY A 14 9.57 38.00 -42.55
CA GLY A 14 9.99 36.93 -41.63
C GLY A 14 9.00 36.59 -40.52
N LEU A 15 8.17 37.55 -40.08
CA LEU A 15 7.14 37.29 -39.05
C LEU A 15 6.00 36.40 -39.56
N ALA A 16 5.68 36.45 -40.86
CA ALA A 16 4.67 35.59 -41.46
C ALA A 16 5.15 34.14 -41.58
N TYR A 17 6.41 33.94 -41.96
CA TYR A 17 7.03 32.61 -42.05
C TYR A 17 7.22 31.95 -40.69
N ALA A 18 7.61 32.73 -39.67
CA ALA A 18 7.72 32.22 -38.29
C ALA A 18 6.34 31.77 -37.75
N ARG A 19 5.28 32.52 -38.03
CA ARG A 19 3.91 32.14 -37.66
C ARG A 19 3.44 30.89 -38.40
N ALA A 20 3.73 30.77 -39.69
CA ALA A 20 3.39 29.59 -40.48
C ALA A 20 4.13 28.33 -39.98
N LEU A 21 5.42 28.45 -39.63
CA LEU A 21 6.20 27.35 -39.07
C LEU A 21 5.70 26.90 -37.70
N ILE A 22 5.32 27.83 -36.82
CA ILE A 22 4.74 27.51 -35.51
C ILE A 22 3.40 26.78 -35.66
N VAL A 23 2.53 27.24 -36.58
CA VAL A 23 1.24 26.59 -36.85
C VAL A 23 1.45 25.17 -37.42
N ALA A 24 2.40 25.00 -38.33
CA ALA A 24 2.75 23.68 -38.86
C ALA A 24 3.30 22.75 -37.77
N LEU A 25 4.14 23.26 -36.86
CA LEU A 25 4.69 22.47 -35.75
C LEU A 25 3.60 22.02 -34.77
N ILE A 26 2.61 22.88 -34.48
CA ILE A 26 1.47 22.56 -33.60
C ILE A 26 0.53 21.53 -34.26
N ALA A 27 0.37 21.60 -35.59
CA ALA A 27 -0.41 20.63 -36.34
C ALA A 27 0.28 19.26 -36.48
N LEU A 28 1.62 19.22 -36.40
CA LEU A 28 2.42 17.99 -36.45
C LEU A 28 2.56 17.30 -35.07
N THR A 29 2.40 18.04 -33.96
CA THR A 29 2.48 17.49 -32.58
C THR A 29 1.14 17.02 -32.03
N SER A 30 0.05 17.17 -32.79
CA SER A 30 -1.26 16.62 -32.45
C SER A 30 -1.31 15.11 -32.75
N LEU A 31 -0.47 14.34 -32.06
CA LEU A 31 -0.73 12.92 -31.87
C LEU A 31 -2.14 12.80 -31.30
N ARG A 32 -2.99 12.03 -31.97
CA ARG A 32 -4.31 11.70 -31.44
C ARG A 32 -4.12 11.01 -30.09
N ALA A 33 -4.39 11.73 -29.02
CA ALA A 33 -4.54 11.14 -27.70
C ALA A 33 -5.77 10.24 -27.78
N HIS A 34 -5.57 8.94 -27.91
CA HIS A 34 -6.63 7.97 -27.66
C HIS A 34 -6.90 8.01 -26.16
N ALA A 35 -7.97 8.70 -25.77
CA ALA A 35 -8.52 8.52 -24.44
C ALA A 35 -8.90 7.04 -24.27
N GLN A 36 -8.76 6.52 -23.05
CA GLN A 36 -9.34 5.23 -22.70
C GLN A 36 -10.82 5.22 -23.09
N ASP A 37 -11.26 4.13 -23.74
CA ASP A 37 -12.64 4.00 -24.18
C ASP A 37 -13.58 4.18 -22.98
N SER A 38 -14.57 5.05 -23.10
CA SER A 38 -15.55 5.34 -22.05
C SER A 38 -16.59 4.21 -21.89
N ALA A 39 -16.44 3.14 -22.68
CA ALA A 39 -17.16 1.90 -22.49
C ALA A 39 -17.00 1.43 -21.03
N ILE A 40 -18.11 1.43 -20.30
CA ILE A 40 -18.22 0.76 -19.01
C ILE A 40 -17.97 -0.72 -19.28
N ASN A 41 -16.75 -1.17 -18.99
CA ASN A 41 -16.41 -2.58 -18.99
C ASN A 41 -17.19 -3.22 -17.84
N TYR A 42 -18.36 -3.76 -18.11
CA TYR A 42 -18.98 -4.74 -17.22
C TYR A 42 -17.98 -5.90 -17.13
N GLY A 43 -17.31 -6.00 -15.97
CA GLY A 43 -16.32 -7.04 -15.75
C GLY A 43 -16.94 -8.38 -16.10
N LYS A 44 -16.31 -9.12 -17.02
CA LYS A 44 -16.62 -10.54 -17.17
C LYS A 44 -16.38 -11.14 -15.79
N GLY A 45 -17.40 -11.73 -15.17
CA GLY A 45 -17.29 -12.25 -13.80
C GLY A 45 -16.03 -13.10 -13.62
N VAL A 46 -15.50 -13.17 -12.40
CA VAL A 46 -14.22 -13.84 -12.11
C VAL A 46 -14.20 -15.24 -12.76
N PRO A 47 -13.18 -15.61 -13.57
CA PRO A 47 -13.14 -16.92 -14.19
C PRO A 47 -13.17 -18.05 -13.16
N PHE A 48 -13.78 -19.19 -13.50
CA PHE A 48 -13.86 -20.36 -12.59
C PHE A 48 -12.47 -20.82 -12.12
N ALA A 49 -11.49 -20.85 -13.02
CA ALA A 49 -10.11 -21.23 -12.67
C ALA A 49 -9.51 -20.32 -11.59
N VAL A 50 -9.77 -19.00 -11.65
CA VAL A 50 -9.29 -18.04 -10.64
C VAL A 50 -9.98 -18.29 -9.31
N ARG A 51 -11.30 -18.49 -9.28
CA ARG A 51 -12.02 -18.85 -8.05
C ARG A 51 -11.47 -20.11 -7.41
N LEU A 52 -11.27 -21.16 -8.21
CA LEU A 52 -10.73 -22.43 -7.75
C LEU A 52 -9.31 -22.30 -7.20
N MET A 53 -8.47 -21.46 -7.83
CA MET A 53 -7.13 -21.16 -7.31
C MET A 53 -7.20 -20.42 -5.98
N THR A 54 -8.05 -19.39 -5.86
CA THR A 54 -8.25 -18.66 -4.61
C THR A 54 -8.69 -19.60 -3.49
N GLU A 55 -9.72 -20.41 -3.69
CA GLU A 55 -10.20 -21.37 -2.69
C GLU A 55 -9.11 -22.33 -2.21
N ARG A 56 -8.29 -22.86 -3.13
CA ARG A 56 -7.19 -23.77 -2.79
C ARG A 56 -6.10 -23.05 -2.00
N SER A 57 -5.75 -21.83 -2.40
CA SER A 57 -4.74 -21.02 -1.72
C SER A 57 -5.18 -20.65 -0.29
N LEU A 58 -6.42 -20.22 -0.08
CA LEU A 58 -6.93 -19.89 1.26
C LEU A 58 -6.98 -21.11 2.18
N LYS A 59 -7.42 -22.27 1.65
CA LYS A 59 -7.35 -23.55 2.38
C LYS A 59 -5.93 -23.91 2.77
N TYR A 60 -4.98 -23.74 1.85
CA TYR A 60 -3.56 -23.97 2.14
C TYR A 60 -3.06 -23.03 3.24
N LEU A 61 -3.33 -21.73 3.14
CA LEU A 61 -2.93 -20.77 4.16
C LEU A 61 -3.52 -21.13 5.53
N ALA A 62 -4.81 -21.43 5.60
CA ALA A 62 -5.47 -21.80 6.85
C ALA A 62 -4.87 -23.06 7.48
N ALA A 63 -4.53 -24.07 6.66
CA ALA A 63 -3.93 -25.33 7.12
C ALA A 63 -2.46 -25.19 7.55
N ASN A 64 -1.75 -24.15 7.10
CA ASN A 64 -0.33 -23.91 7.41
C ASN A 64 -0.13 -22.78 8.43
N GLN A 65 -1.20 -22.23 9.01
CA GLN A 65 -1.11 -21.28 10.11
C GLN A 65 -0.71 -22.01 11.39
N LYS A 66 0.20 -21.42 12.17
CA LYS A 66 0.55 -21.93 13.49
C LYS A 66 -0.54 -21.60 14.52
N ASP A 67 -0.49 -22.27 15.67
CA ASP A 67 -1.42 -22.05 16.78
C ASP A 67 -1.37 -20.61 17.32
N ASP A 68 -0.19 -19.99 17.27
CA ASP A 68 0.04 -18.58 17.65
C ASP A 68 -0.47 -17.56 16.62
N GLY A 69 -1.09 -18.03 15.53
CA GLY A 69 -1.64 -17.21 14.46
C GLY A 69 -0.63 -16.77 13.39
N SER A 70 0.66 -17.06 13.55
CA SER A 70 1.69 -16.69 12.58
C SER A 70 1.84 -17.70 11.44
N TRP A 71 2.50 -17.28 10.35
CA TRP A 71 2.91 -18.16 9.27
C TRP A 71 4.44 -18.27 9.19
N PRO A 72 4.97 -19.47 8.87
CA PRO A 72 6.39 -19.64 8.62
C PRO A 72 6.79 -19.04 7.26
N GLY A 73 8.07 -18.67 7.12
CA GLY A 73 8.69 -18.38 5.83
C GLY A 73 10.19 -18.17 5.98
N GLN A 74 10.88 -17.82 4.89
CA GLN A 74 12.34 -17.73 4.89
C GLN A 74 12.87 -16.71 5.92
N GLU A 75 12.31 -15.50 5.92
CA GLU A 75 12.68 -14.44 6.87
C GLU A 75 11.88 -14.53 8.19
N ASN A 76 10.81 -15.34 8.24
CA ASN A 76 9.84 -15.46 9.34
C ASN A 76 9.28 -14.10 9.85
N GLY A 77 8.27 -14.14 10.72
CA GLY A 77 7.83 -12.95 11.46
C GLY A 77 6.64 -12.18 10.90
N PRO A 78 6.29 -11.05 11.55
CA PRO A 78 4.96 -10.45 11.46
C PRO A 78 4.62 -9.86 10.09
N GLY A 79 5.62 -9.51 9.28
CA GLY A 79 5.38 -9.08 7.89
C GLY A 79 4.74 -10.17 7.01
N ILE A 80 5.14 -11.43 7.17
CA ILE A 80 4.54 -12.56 6.44
C ILE A 80 3.11 -12.78 6.92
N THR A 81 2.89 -12.73 8.23
CA THR A 81 1.55 -12.79 8.82
C THR A 81 0.65 -11.69 8.27
N GLY A 82 1.16 -10.47 8.15
CA GLY A 82 0.44 -9.34 7.54
C GLY A 82 0.03 -9.61 6.10
N ILE A 83 0.93 -10.15 5.27
CA ILE A 83 0.61 -10.54 3.89
C ILE A 83 -0.50 -11.60 3.85
N CYS A 84 -0.45 -12.60 4.73
CA CYS A 84 -1.50 -13.62 4.80
C CYS A 84 -2.85 -13.03 5.20
N VAL A 85 -2.89 -12.12 6.18
CA VAL A 85 -4.12 -11.39 6.56
C VAL A 85 -4.71 -10.65 5.36
N MET A 86 -3.89 -9.86 4.67
CA MET A 86 -4.34 -9.12 3.48
C MET A 86 -4.83 -10.06 2.37
N ALA A 87 -4.21 -11.23 2.19
CA ALA A 87 -4.66 -12.21 1.19
C ALA A 87 -6.07 -12.77 1.48
N PHE A 88 -6.36 -13.11 2.73
CA PHE A 88 -7.72 -13.52 3.14
C PHE A 88 -8.72 -12.38 2.93
N MET A 89 -8.40 -11.18 3.43
CA MET A 89 -9.32 -10.04 3.33
C MET A 89 -9.56 -9.59 1.88
N ALA A 90 -8.52 -9.59 1.04
CA ALA A 90 -8.64 -9.27 -0.39
C ALA A 90 -9.51 -10.26 -1.16
N SER A 91 -9.65 -11.50 -0.68
CA SER A 91 -10.57 -12.49 -1.25
C SER A 91 -12.03 -12.32 -0.78
N GLY A 92 -12.29 -11.38 0.14
CA GLY A 92 -13.61 -11.09 0.70
C GLY A 92 -13.95 -11.93 1.94
N GLU A 93 -12.97 -12.60 2.55
CA GLU A 93 -13.18 -13.33 3.80
C GLU A 93 -13.34 -12.37 4.97
N ASP A 94 -14.30 -12.69 5.83
CA ASP A 94 -14.68 -11.87 6.97
C ASP A 94 -13.88 -12.29 8.22
N PRO A 95 -13.28 -11.35 8.97
CA PRO A 95 -12.51 -11.68 10.16
C PRO A 95 -13.36 -12.05 11.38
N ASP A 96 -14.64 -11.71 11.37
CA ASP A 96 -15.58 -11.96 12.47
C ASP A 96 -16.47 -13.17 12.20
N PHE A 97 -16.75 -13.49 10.92
CA PHE A 97 -17.66 -14.56 10.51
C PHE A 97 -17.07 -15.51 9.46
N GLY A 98 -17.64 -16.73 9.39
CA GLY A 98 -17.27 -17.71 8.39
C GLY A 98 -16.06 -18.57 8.76
N PRO A 99 -15.56 -19.39 7.81
CA PRO A 99 -14.63 -20.47 8.11
C PRO A 99 -13.23 -19.98 8.51
N TYR A 100 -12.82 -18.77 8.09
CA TYR A 100 -11.48 -18.24 8.33
C TYR A 100 -11.42 -17.14 9.40
N ALA A 101 -12.55 -16.76 10.01
CA ALA A 101 -12.59 -15.73 11.05
C ALA A 101 -11.63 -16.03 12.21
N GLY A 102 -11.57 -17.29 12.67
CA GLY A 102 -10.63 -17.70 13.71
C GLY A 102 -9.16 -17.55 13.28
N ASN A 103 -8.84 -17.86 12.03
CA ASN A 103 -7.49 -17.70 11.48
C ASN A 103 -7.10 -16.22 11.42
N LEU A 104 -7.99 -15.36 10.91
CA LEU A 104 -7.79 -13.92 10.81
C LEU A 104 -7.60 -13.28 12.19
N ARG A 105 -8.46 -13.59 13.17
CA ARG A 105 -8.33 -13.07 14.54
C ARG A 105 -7.01 -13.45 15.17
N ARG A 106 -6.62 -14.74 15.12
CA ARG A 106 -5.32 -15.17 15.68
C ARG A 106 -4.15 -14.48 14.96
N ALA A 107 -4.23 -14.27 13.66
CA ALA A 107 -3.19 -13.58 12.91
C ALA A 107 -3.04 -12.11 13.33
N VAL A 108 -4.15 -11.39 13.49
CA VAL A 108 -4.14 -10.00 13.97
C VAL A 108 -3.62 -9.93 15.40
N GLN A 109 -4.06 -10.82 16.29
CA GLN A 109 -3.50 -10.96 17.65
C GLN A 109 -1.98 -11.18 17.61
N SER A 110 -1.51 -12.09 16.75
CA SER A 110 -0.09 -12.41 16.57
C SER A 110 0.73 -11.16 16.20
N ILE A 111 0.23 -10.35 15.27
CA ILE A 111 0.89 -9.08 14.87
C ILE A 111 0.94 -8.11 16.05
N ILE A 112 -0.16 -7.95 16.79
CA ILE A 112 -0.23 -7.04 17.95
C ILE A 112 0.74 -7.48 19.05
N LEU A 113 0.87 -8.79 19.29
CA LEU A 113 1.78 -9.34 20.30
C LEU A 113 3.25 -9.20 19.92
N ASN A 114 3.58 -9.19 18.63
CA ASN A 114 4.93 -8.93 18.13
C ASN A 114 5.27 -7.43 18.06
N GLN A 115 4.33 -6.54 18.35
CA GLN A 115 4.56 -5.09 18.38
C GLN A 115 5.17 -4.66 19.71
N ASP A 116 6.23 -3.85 19.69
CA ASP A 116 6.73 -3.19 20.90
C ASP A 116 5.67 -2.18 21.44
N PRO A 117 5.22 -2.30 22.71
CA PRO A 117 4.15 -1.47 23.26
C PRO A 117 4.56 -0.01 23.54
N LYS A 118 5.86 0.29 23.56
CA LYS A 118 6.40 1.64 23.79
C LYS A 118 6.68 2.35 22.48
N THR A 119 7.45 1.70 21.60
CA THR A 119 7.92 2.29 20.34
C THR A 119 6.91 2.10 19.21
N GLY A 120 6.07 1.06 19.27
CA GLY A 120 5.15 0.68 18.19
C GLY A 120 5.81 -0.06 17.04
N HIS A 121 7.12 -0.29 17.12
CA HIS A 121 7.87 -1.05 16.13
C HIS A 121 7.40 -2.50 16.10
N ILE A 122 7.15 -3.03 14.91
CA ILE A 122 6.76 -4.43 14.70
C ILE A 122 7.95 -5.10 14.04
N ALA A 123 8.89 -5.56 14.86
CA ALA A 123 10.14 -6.13 14.38
C ALA A 123 9.94 -7.58 13.91
N GLY A 124 10.77 -8.00 12.95
CA GLY A 124 10.91 -9.40 12.55
C GLY A 124 12.40 -9.79 12.52
N PRO A 125 12.69 -11.10 12.44
CA PRO A 125 14.05 -11.56 12.16
C PRO A 125 14.51 -11.10 10.76
N GLY A 126 15.80 -11.26 10.47
CA GLY A 126 16.36 -10.98 9.14
C GLY A 126 16.83 -9.53 8.94
N HIS A 127 17.11 -9.19 7.68
CA HIS A 127 17.86 -7.97 7.30
C HIS A 127 17.01 -6.71 7.04
N GLY A 128 15.77 -6.65 7.53
CA GLY A 128 14.89 -5.50 7.30
C GLY A 128 13.67 -5.45 8.22
N PRO A 129 13.86 -5.24 9.54
CA PRO A 129 12.74 -5.19 10.49
C PRO A 129 11.67 -4.14 10.11
N MET A 130 12.05 -3.04 9.45
CA MET A 130 11.08 -2.06 8.96
C MET A 130 10.19 -2.56 7.80
N TYR A 131 10.60 -3.58 7.02
CA TYR A 131 9.69 -4.20 6.05
C TYR A 131 8.63 -5.05 6.73
N HIS A 132 9.00 -5.78 7.79
CA HIS A 132 8.01 -6.45 8.62
C HIS A 132 7.05 -5.43 9.23
N HIS A 133 7.58 -4.32 9.72
CA HIS A 133 6.78 -3.23 10.26
C HIS A 133 5.80 -2.66 9.22
N GLY A 134 6.27 -2.31 8.03
CA GLY A 134 5.41 -1.73 6.99
C GLY A 134 4.29 -2.67 6.55
N LEU A 135 4.60 -3.96 6.33
CA LEU A 135 3.61 -4.95 5.92
C LEU A 135 2.60 -5.26 7.04
N ALA A 136 3.08 -5.38 8.27
CA ALA A 136 2.21 -5.61 9.42
C ALA A 136 1.32 -4.39 9.72
N MET A 137 1.87 -3.18 9.63
CA MET A 137 1.11 -1.93 9.78
C MET A 137 0.03 -1.82 8.71
N LEU A 138 0.33 -2.16 7.46
CA LEU A 138 -0.66 -2.18 6.39
C LEU A 138 -1.78 -3.18 6.69
N ALA A 139 -1.45 -4.40 7.11
CA ALA A 139 -2.45 -5.39 7.50
C ALA A 139 -3.31 -4.93 8.70
N LEU A 140 -2.73 -4.30 9.72
CA LEU A 140 -3.48 -3.71 10.84
C LEU A 140 -4.40 -2.59 10.36
N SER A 141 -3.98 -1.80 9.36
CA SER A 141 -4.81 -0.72 8.80
C SER A 141 -6.02 -1.24 8.04
N GLU A 142 -5.87 -2.35 7.29
CA GLU A 142 -7.00 -3.00 6.64
C GLU A 142 -7.94 -3.62 7.68
N ALA A 143 -7.38 -4.36 8.65
CA ALA A 143 -8.14 -5.00 9.72
C ALA A 143 -8.95 -3.99 10.54
N TYR A 144 -8.39 -2.78 10.80
CA TYR A 144 -9.06 -1.74 11.58
C TYR A 144 -10.41 -1.32 11.02
N GLY A 145 -10.60 -1.42 9.70
CA GLY A 145 -11.86 -1.06 9.04
C GLY A 145 -12.96 -2.13 9.11
N VAL A 146 -12.62 -3.38 9.48
CA VAL A 146 -13.53 -4.53 9.34
C VAL A 146 -13.66 -5.39 10.60
N VAL A 147 -12.63 -5.45 11.44
CA VAL A 147 -12.63 -6.31 12.63
C VAL A 147 -13.47 -5.68 13.73
N ASN A 148 -14.40 -6.45 14.29
CA ASN A 148 -15.04 -6.08 15.53
C ASN A 148 -14.09 -6.30 16.71
N GLU A 149 -13.59 -5.20 17.27
CA GLU A 149 -12.69 -5.17 18.43
C GLU A 149 -13.17 -6.06 19.60
N ARG A 150 -14.49 -6.18 19.81
CA ARG A 150 -15.05 -7.00 20.88
C ARG A 150 -14.78 -8.49 20.69
N LEU A 151 -14.68 -8.93 19.44
CA LEU A 151 -14.44 -10.32 19.06
C LEU A 151 -12.95 -10.61 18.92
N LEU A 152 -12.10 -9.58 18.77
CA LEU A 152 -10.67 -9.74 18.51
C LEU A 152 -10.00 -10.62 19.56
N TRP A 153 -10.29 -10.43 20.84
CA TRP A 153 -9.67 -11.18 21.94
C TRP A 153 -10.57 -12.25 22.56
N GLU A 154 -11.76 -12.47 22.00
CA GLU A 154 -12.72 -13.43 22.53
C GLU A 154 -12.16 -14.86 22.46
N GLY A 155 -12.14 -15.56 23.59
CA GLY A 155 -11.57 -16.91 23.71
C GLY A 155 -10.05 -16.98 23.56
N SER A 156 -9.34 -15.85 23.47
CA SER A 156 -7.89 -15.83 23.37
C SER A 156 -7.24 -16.22 24.71
N PRO A 157 -6.22 -17.11 24.70
CA PRO A 157 -5.50 -17.50 25.92
C PRO A 157 -4.54 -16.41 26.42
N VAL A 158 -4.36 -15.33 25.65
CA VAL A 158 -3.43 -14.24 25.95
C VAL A 158 -3.91 -13.45 27.18
N PRO A 159 -3.08 -13.19 28.20
CA PRO A 159 -3.47 -12.39 29.37
C PRO A 159 -3.90 -10.96 29.01
N GLU A 160 -4.89 -10.39 29.71
CA GLU A 160 -5.39 -9.03 29.41
C GLU A 160 -4.32 -7.94 29.43
N VAL A 161 -3.30 -8.07 30.28
CA VAL A 161 -2.18 -7.12 30.39
C VAL A 161 -1.31 -7.07 29.13
N GLU A 162 -1.31 -8.12 28.31
CA GLU A 162 -0.54 -8.19 27.06
C GLU A 162 -1.39 -7.75 25.84
N ARG A 163 -2.71 -7.66 26.02
CA ARG A 163 -3.63 -7.28 24.95
C ARG A 163 -3.54 -5.79 24.66
N ARG A 164 -3.74 -5.43 23.40
CA ARG A 164 -3.96 -4.06 22.95
C ARG A 164 -5.15 -4.05 22.03
N SER A 165 -5.88 -2.93 22.02
CA SER A 165 -6.87 -2.73 21.00
C SER A 165 -6.20 -2.59 19.62
N LEU A 166 -6.91 -2.99 18.57
CA LEU A 166 -6.46 -2.84 17.20
C LEU A 166 -6.18 -1.38 16.87
N GLY A 167 -7.07 -0.48 17.29
CA GLY A 167 -6.87 0.96 17.14
C GLY A 167 -5.60 1.47 17.81
N LYS A 168 -5.30 1.00 19.03
CA LYS A 168 -4.06 1.39 19.72
C LYS A 168 -2.83 0.82 19.04
N ALA A 169 -2.89 -0.43 18.60
CA ALA A 169 -1.79 -1.06 17.88
C ALA A 169 -1.47 -0.34 16.57
N LEU A 170 -2.50 0.03 15.80
CA LEU A 170 -2.33 0.80 14.56
C LEU A 170 -1.76 2.20 14.83
N GLU A 171 -2.28 2.92 15.82
CA GLU A 171 -1.74 4.23 16.23
C GLU A 171 -0.24 4.16 16.56
N LEU A 172 0.14 3.16 17.36
CA LEU A 172 1.54 2.90 17.72
C LEU A 172 2.39 2.60 16.48
N ALA A 173 1.89 1.80 15.55
CA ALA A 173 2.61 1.44 14.34
C ALA A 173 2.87 2.67 13.44
N VAL A 174 1.83 3.47 13.19
CA VAL A 174 1.95 4.71 12.42
C VAL A 174 2.92 5.68 13.09
N ARG A 175 2.85 5.80 14.43
CA ARG A 175 3.79 6.66 15.17
C ARG A 175 5.24 6.21 14.99
N CYS A 176 5.51 4.91 15.03
CA CYS A 176 6.86 4.37 14.79
C CYS A 176 7.39 4.80 13.42
N ALA A 177 6.60 4.63 12.36
CA ALA A 177 6.98 5.03 11.01
C ALA A 177 7.26 6.54 10.91
N LEU A 178 6.42 7.38 11.51
CA LEU A 178 6.61 8.84 11.54
C LEU A 178 7.86 9.24 12.33
N THR A 179 8.13 8.58 13.47
CA THR A 179 9.34 8.82 14.26
C THR A 179 10.59 8.44 13.47
N ALA A 180 10.58 7.30 12.76
CA ALA A 180 11.69 6.89 11.90
C ALA A 180 11.97 7.93 10.80
N GLN A 181 10.91 8.44 10.16
CA GLN A 181 11.03 9.49 9.14
C GLN A 181 11.60 10.80 9.71
N GLN A 182 11.21 11.20 10.93
CA GLN A 182 11.71 12.43 11.57
C GLN A 182 13.21 12.37 11.89
N GLN A 183 13.75 11.18 12.16
CA GLN A 183 15.17 11.00 12.47
C GLN A 183 16.06 10.98 11.22
N ASN A 184 15.44 10.83 10.05
CA ASN A 184 16.10 10.71 8.77
C ASN A 184 16.13 12.06 8.02
N PRO A 185 17.30 12.51 7.49
CA PRO A 185 17.42 13.79 6.79
C PRO A 185 16.49 13.96 5.58
N TRP A 186 16.03 12.87 4.97
CA TRP A 186 15.18 12.87 3.79
C TRP A 186 13.70 12.61 4.10
N GLY A 187 13.31 12.48 5.38
CA GLY A 187 11.94 12.17 5.77
C GLY A 187 11.50 10.74 5.37
N ALA A 188 12.47 9.84 5.15
CA ALA A 188 12.24 8.45 4.76
C ALA A 188 12.66 7.48 5.88
N TRP A 189 12.34 6.19 5.73
CA TRP A 189 12.85 5.13 6.60
C TRP A 189 13.55 4.06 5.76
N ARG A 190 14.48 3.32 6.38
CA ARG A 190 15.29 2.23 5.78
C ARG A 190 15.10 0.96 6.60
N TYR A 191 16.05 0.03 6.60
CA TYR A 191 15.92 -1.27 7.27
C TYR A 191 15.68 -1.17 8.79
N SER A 192 16.11 -0.10 9.47
CA SER A 192 15.88 0.14 10.90
C SER A 192 15.11 1.46 11.14
N PRO A 193 14.31 1.58 12.22
CA PRO A 193 13.70 2.85 12.61
C PRO A 193 14.71 3.99 12.79
N ASP A 194 15.93 3.67 13.23
CA ASP A 194 16.96 4.68 13.52
C ASP A 194 17.91 4.93 12.31
N SER A 195 17.62 4.33 11.15
CA SER A 195 18.46 4.47 9.94
C SER A 195 18.40 5.89 9.37
N ARG A 196 19.58 6.48 9.14
CA ARG A 196 19.73 7.86 8.63
C ARG A 196 20.28 7.95 7.21
N ASP A 197 20.40 6.80 6.53
CA ASP A 197 21.04 6.59 5.22
C ASP A 197 20.02 6.30 4.10
N ALA A 198 18.80 6.83 4.24
CA ALA A 198 17.70 6.54 3.31
C ALA A 198 17.95 6.99 1.87
#